data_AF-A0A5B1R9L8-F1
#
_entry.id   AF-A0A5B1R9L8-F1
#
_cell.length_a   1.000
_cell.length_b   1.000
_cell.length_c   1.000
_cell.angle_alpha   90.00
_cell.angle_beta   90.00
_cell.angle_gamma   90.00
#
_symmetry.space_group_name_H-M   'P 1'
#
loop_
_entity.id
_entity.type
_entity.pdbx_description
1 polymer ?
#
loop_
_entity_poly.entity_id
_entity_poly.type
_entity_poly.pdbx_seq_one_letter_code
_entity_poly.pdbx_strand_id
1 'polypeptide(L)'
;MNQKDESHSFWHQELIDTITTLEQSEKESTEHLDKIEELEQELFELKGEIGQWADLRQEVMDRLKGENEALLKQLKELEASGANAMTNAAPAEELVPRESYERVRKEKRELEEVVKQKEKRLLQLQQVFTAKSAEFREAIASIMGVKLAFYPNGQVRVTSQYDLGASFVFQPERNPAASGGGGRMQLVVQGEGGPQELLQLMQYWVEQEQSIPCFLASLTLECYDKWKSDRERGIVE
;
A
#
# COMPACT_ATOMS: atom_id res chain seq x y z
N MET A 1 -73.40 -21.42 -23.77
CA MET A 1 -72.60 -20.21 -23.55
C MET A 1 -71.15 -20.51 -23.14
N ASN A 2 -70.84 -21.63 -22.47
CA ASN A 2 -69.50 -21.85 -21.85
C ASN A 2 -68.31 -22.19 -22.77
N GLN A 3 -68.52 -22.79 -23.94
CA GLN A 3 -67.39 -23.40 -24.66
C GLN A 3 -66.45 -22.36 -25.33
N LYS A 4 -66.97 -21.18 -25.69
CA LYS A 4 -66.18 -20.08 -26.27
C LYS A 4 -65.35 -19.36 -25.22
N ASP A 5 -65.88 -19.14 -24.02
CA ASP A 5 -65.15 -18.49 -22.92
C ASP A 5 -64.03 -19.39 -22.38
N GLU A 6 -64.25 -20.71 -22.30
CA GLU A 6 -63.21 -21.68 -21.95
C GLU A 6 -62.08 -21.73 -22.99
N SER A 7 -62.43 -21.67 -24.27
CA SER A 7 -61.43 -21.64 -25.36
C SER A 7 -60.61 -20.34 -25.32
N HIS A 8 -61.26 -19.20 -25.04
CA HIS A 8 -60.58 -17.91 -24.95
C HIS A 8 -59.65 -17.83 -23.73
N SER A 9 -60.08 -18.37 -22.58
CA SER A 9 -59.25 -18.50 -21.39
C SER A 9 -58.03 -19.42 -21.63
N PHE A 10 -58.24 -20.54 -22.33
CA PHE A 10 -57.17 -21.46 -22.71
C PHE A 10 -56.12 -20.79 -23.60
N TRP A 11 -56.55 -20.11 -24.68
CA TRP A 11 -55.65 -19.38 -25.55
C TRP A 11 -54.94 -18.23 -24.84
N HIS A 12 -55.59 -17.55 -23.89
CA HIS A 12 -54.94 -16.53 -23.08
C HIS A 12 -53.86 -17.11 -22.17
N GLN A 13 -54.12 -18.25 -21.52
CA GLN A 13 -53.13 -18.91 -20.68
C GLN A 13 -51.93 -19.39 -21.50
N GLU A 14 -52.17 -19.98 -22.67
CA GLU A 14 -51.11 -20.42 -23.59
C GLU A 14 -50.29 -19.24 -24.12
N LEU A 15 -50.92 -18.07 -24.36
CA LEU A 15 -50.22 -16.83 -24.71
C LEU A 15 -49.33 -16.32 -23.58
N ILE A 16 -49.78 -16.42 -22.32
CA ILE A 16 -48.97 -16.03 -21.15
C ILE A 16 -47.78 -17.00 -20.97
N ASP A 17 -48.00 -18.30 -21.12
CA ASP A 17 -46.94 -19.30 -20.98
C ASP A 17 -45.88 -19.15 -22.09
N THR A 18 -46.30 -18.83 -23.32
CA THR A 18 -45.37 -18.55 -24.43
C THR A 18 -44.61 -17.22 -24.25
N ILE A 19 -45.23 -16.19 -23.69
CA ILE A 19 -44.54 -14.92 -23.37
C ILE A 19 -43.51 -15.14 -22.26
N THR A 20 -43.89 -15.83 -21.17
CA THR A 20 -42.97 -16.06 -20.05
C THR A 20 -41.78 -16.93 -20.43
N THR A 21 -41.97 -17.92 -21.29
CA THR A 21 -40.86 -18.72 -21.84
C THR A 21 -39.97 -17.92 -22.78
N LEU A 22 -40.54 -17.02 -23.59
CA LEU A 22 -39.76 -16.07 -24.41
C LEU A 22 -38.92 -15.13 -23.53
N GLU A 23 -39.52 -14.52 -22.50
CA GLU A 23 -38.82 -13.65 -21.56
C GLU A 23 -37.67 -14.37 -20.83
N GLN A 24 -37.88 -15.63 -20.44
CA GLN A 24 -36.81 -16.46 -19.85
C GLN A 24 -35.68 -16.71 -20.85
N SER A 25 -36.00 -17.07 -22.09
CA SER A 25 -34.99 -17.30 -23.13
C SER A 25 -34.23 -16.03 -23.50
N GLU A 26 -34.89 -14.87 -23.48
CA GLU A 26 -34.26 -13.56 -23.72
C GLU A 26 -33.27 -13.25 -22.58
N LYS A 27 -33.69 -13.47 -21.32
CA LYS A 27 -32.81 -13.30 -20.17
C LYS A 27 -31.59 -14.23 -20.24
N GLU A 28 -31.78 -15.52 -20.54
CA GLU A 28 -30.66 -16.45 -20.73
C GLU A 28 -29.73 -15.98 -21.85
N SER A 29 -30.29 -15.48 -22.97
CA SER A 29 -29.49 -14.94 -24.07
C SER A 29 -28.70 -13.70 -23.68
N THR A 30 -29.23 -12.83 -22.81
CA THR A 30 -28.47 -11.68 -22.26
C THR A 30 -27.35 -12.14 -21.33
N GLU A 31 -27.60 -13.12 -20.45
CA GLU A 31 -26.56 -13.68 -19.59
C GLU A 31 -25.44 -14.39 -20.37
N HIS A 32 -25.78 -14.98 -21.53
CA HIS A 32 -24.80 -15.57 -22.43
C HIS A 32 -23.96 -14.50 -23.14
N LEU A 33 -24.56 -13.37 -23.53
CA LEU A 33 -23.82 -12.25 -24.13
C LEU A 33 -22.81 -11.67 -23.12
N ASP A 34 -23.22 -11.44 -21.88
CA ASP A 34 -22.32 -10.94 -20.83
C ASP A 34 -21.11 -11.88 -20.61
N LYS A 35 -21.35 -13.21 -20.59
CA LYS A 35 -20.28 -14.20 -20.47
C LYS A 35 -19.35 -14.23 -21.69
N ILE A 36 -19.88 -13.99 -22.88
CA ILE A 36 -19.05 -13.91 -24.10
C ILE A 36 -18.14 -12.68 -24.02
N GLU A 37 -18.66 -11.52 -23.60
CA GLU A 37 -17.85 -10.31 -23.43
C GLU A 37 -16.73 -10.51 -22.39
N GLU A 38 -17.03 -11.17 -21.26
CA GLU A 38 -16.03 -11.49 -20.23
C GLU A 38 -14.92 -12.41 -20.78
N LEU A 39 -15.29 -13.49 -21.47
CA LEU A 39 -14.33 -14.40 -22.09
C LEU A 39 -13.50 -13.75 -23.19
N GLU A 40 -14.08 -12.84 -23.97
CA GLU A 40 -13.35 -12.08 -24.99
C GLU A 40 -12.32 -11.15 -24.36
N GLN A 41 -12.64 -10.54 -23.22
CA GLN A 41 -11.70 -9.72 -22.46
C GLN A 41 -10.54 -10.56 -21.90
N GLU A 42 -10.83 -11.70 -21.29
CA GLU A 42 -9.79 -12.63 -20.80
C GLU A 42 -8.88 -13.11 -21.95
N LEU A 43 -9.47 -13.45 -23.10
CA LEU A 43 -8.73 -13.89 -24.27
C LEU A 43 -7.83 -12.78 -24.83
N PHE A 44 -8.29 -11.53 -24.78
CA PHE A 44 -7.49 -10.36 -25.16
C PHE A 44 -6.27 -10.18 -24.25
N GLU A 45 -6.46 -10.27 -22.93
CA GLU A 45 -5.36 -10.17 -21.95
C GLU A 45 -4.34 -11.30 -22.14
N LEU A 46 -4.82 -12.54 -22.23
CA LEU A 46 -3.96 -13.72 -22.42
C LEU A 46 -3.15 -13.63 -23.73
N LYS A 47 -3.78 -13.14 -24.80
CA LYS A 47 -3.10 -12.93 -26.09
C LYS A 47 -2.02 -11.85 -25.98
N GLY A 48 -2.24 -10.80 -25.19
CA GLY A 48 -1.24 -9.78 -24.87
C GLY A 48 -0.02 -10.35 -24.15
N GLU A 49 -0.25 -11.18 -23.13
CA GLU A 49 0.83 -11.84 -22.37
C GLU A 49 1.65 -12.80 -23.23
N ILE A 50 1.00 -13.59 -24.09
CA ILE A 50 1.67 -14.51 -25.02
C ILE A 50 2.57 -13.73 -26.00
N GLY A 51 2.11 -12.58 -26.50
CA GLY A 51 2.92 -11.71 -27.37
C GLY A 51 4.18 -11.22 -26.66
N GLN A 52 4.04 -10.68 -25.45
CA GLN A 52 5.17 -10.21 -24.65
C GLN A 52 6.17 -11.33 -24.35
N TRP A 53 5.68 -12.54 -24.06
CA TRP A 53 6.53 -13.70 -23.81
C TRP A 53 7.29 -14.14 -25.07
N ALA A 54 6.64 -14.09 -26.23
CA ALA A 54 7.27 -14.38 -27.52
C ALA A 54 8.38 -13.37 -27.84
N ASP A 55 8.12 -12.07 -27.62
CA ASP A 55 9.11 -11.01 -27.85
C ASP A 55 10.31 -11.16 -26.92
N LEU A 56 10.09 -11.37 -25.62
CA LEU A 56 11.16 -11.60 -24.66
C LEU A 56 11.98 -12.85 -25.00
N ARG A 57 11.32 -13.94 -25.40
CA ARG A 57 11.99 -15.17 -25.81
C ARG A 57 12.82 -14.97 -27.07
N GLN A 58 12.32 -14.20 -28.03
CA GLN A 58 13.04 -13.88 -29.26
C GLN A 58 14.27 -13.02 -28.96
N GLU A 59 14.14 -11.99 -28.11
CA GLU A 59 15.26 -11.16 -27.67
C GLU A 59 16.35 -11.99 -26.96
N VAL A 60 15.95 -12.88 -26.05
CA VAL A 60 16.88 -13.80 -25.36
C VAL A 60 17.55 -14.74 -26.36
N MET A 61 16.82 -15.28 -27.33
CA MET A 61 17.37 -16.18 -28.33
C MET A 61 18.36 -15.48 -29.26
N ASP A 62 18.06 -14.27 -29.70
CA ASP A 62 18.94 -13.48 -30.56
C ASP A 62 20.20 -13.04 -29.81
N ARG A 63 20.08 -12.71 -28.52
CA ARG A 63 21.23 -12.48 -27.63
C ARG A 63 22.13 -13.71 -27.51
N LEU A 64 21.56 -14.88 -27.23
CA LEU A 64 22.32 -16.13 -27.10
C LEU A 64 22.96 -16.57 -28.41
N LYS A 65 22.29 -16.36 -29.55
CA LYS A 65 22.87 -16.61 -30.88
C LYS A 65 24.06 -15.68 -31.15
N GLY A 66 23.94 -14.40 -30.82
CA GLY A 66 25.05 -13.44 -30.93
C GLY A 66 26.24 -13.83 -30.06
N GLU A 67 26.00 -14.27 -28.82
CA GLU A 67 27.06 -14.76 -27.92
C GLU A 67 27.71 -16.04 -28.44
N ASN A 68 26.93 -17.02 -28.91
CA ASN A 68 27.47 -18.24 -29.52
C ASN A 68 28.29 -17.95 -30.78
N GLU A 69 27.87 -17.00 -31.62
CA GLU A 69 28.62 -16.62 -32.81
C GLU A 69 29.94 -15.92 -32.43
N ALA A 70 29.93 -15.03 -31.43
CA ALA A 70 31.13 -14.40 -30.91
C ALA A 70 32.12 -15.41 -30.30
N LEU A 71 31.61 -16.34 -29.49
CA LEU A 71 32.42 -17.42 -28.90
C LEU A 71 32.97 -18.36 -29.97
N LEU A 72 32.19 -18.71 -31.00
CA LEU A 72 32.67 -19.52 -32.13
C LEU A 72 33.76 -18.81 -32.94
N LYS A 73 33.68 -17.48 -33.11
CA LYS A 73 34.73 -16.69 -33.75
C LYS A 73 36.01 -16.71 -32.91
N GLN A 74 35.90 -16.48 -31.60
CA GLN A 74 37.04 -16.55 -30.68
C GLN A 74 37.65 -17.95 -30.64
N LEU A 75 36.83 -19.01 -30.65
CA LEU A 75 37.32 -20.39 -30.65
C LEU A 75 38.03 -20.74 -31.96
N LYS A 76 37.51 -20.27 -33.10
CA LYS A 76 38.21 -20.39 -34.40
C LYS A 76 39.53 -19.61 -34.43
N GLU A 77 39.59 -18.42 -33.85
CA GLU A 77 40.83 -17.64 -33.74
C GLU A 77 41.84 -18.34 -32.81
N LEU A 78 41.37 -18.93 -31.71
CA LEU A 78 42.18 -19.72 -30.78
C LEU A 78 42.62 -21.06 -31.38
N GLU A 79 41.82 -21.72 -32.21
CA GLU A 79 42.23 -22.91 -32.95
C GLU A 79 43.24 -22.57 -34.06
N ALA A 80 43.02 -21.47 -34.78
CA ALA A 80 43.92 -20.99 -35.82
C ALA A 80 45.28 -20.53 -35.25
N SER A 81 45.28 -19.93 -34.05
CA SER A 81 46.50 -19.58 -33.32
C SER A 81 47.10 -20.77 -32.55
N GLY A 82 46.26 -21.70 -32.08
CA GLY A 82 46.63 -22.95 -31.42
C GLY A 82 47.36 -23.94 -32.33
N ALA A 83 47.06 -23.94 -33.63
CA ALA A 83 47.83 -24.69 -34.64
C ALA A 83 49.28 -24.18 -34.79
N ASN A 84 49.58 -22.94 -34.34
CA ASN A 84 50.92 -22.36 -34.30
C ASN A 84 51.53 -22.31 -32.87
N ALA A 85 50.85 -22.82 -31.85
CA ALA A 85 51.23 -22.69 -30.43
C ALA A 85 51.58 -24.02 -29.74
N MET A 86 52.13 -25.01 -30.46
CA MET A 86 52.76 -26.19 -29.83
C MET A 86 54.13 -25.87 -29.22
N THR A 87 54.50 -24.60 -29.10
CA THR A 87 55.70 -24.14 -28.39
C THR A 87 55.36 -22.84 -27.68
N ASN A 88 54.83 -22.92 -26.47
CA ASN A 88 55.17 -22.07 -25.32
C ASN A 88 54.06 -22.16 -24.27
N ALA A 89 54.40 -22.74 -23.13
CA ALA A 89 53.63 -22.66 -21.92
C ALA A 89 53.54 -21.19 -21.47
N ALA A 90 52.34 -20.63 -21.46
CA ALA A 90 52.02 -19.35 -20.83
C ALA A 90 50.75 -19.52 -19.96
N PRO A 91 50.60 -18.72 -18.90
CA PRO A 91 50.11 -19.16 -17.60
C PRO A 91 48.58 -19.16 -17.49
N ALA A 92 48.07 -19.98 -16.59
CA ALA A 92 46.65 -20.16 -16.24
C ALA A 92 45.96 -18.92 -15.61
N GLU A 93 46.51 -17.72 -15.75
CA GLU A 93 45.97 -16.46 -15.22
C GLU A 93 45.08 -15.69 -16.24
N GLU A 94 44.98 -16.17 -17.49
CA GLU A 94 44.16 -15.53 -18.54
C GLU A 94 42.85 -16.31 -18.81
N LEU A 95 42.21 -16.84 -17.75
CA LEU A 95 41.03 -17.70 -17.87
C LEU A 95 39.69 -17.00 -17.56
N VAL A 96 39.68 -15.68 -17.39
CA VAL A 96 38.43 -14.91 -17.37
C VAL A 96 38.35 -14.12 -18.67
N PRO A 97 37.38 -14.40 -19.56
CA PRO A 97 37.18 -13.62 -20.78
C PRO A 97 37.06 -12.14 -20.43
N ARG A 98 37.98 -11.31 -20.94
CA ARG A 98 38.05 -9.87 -20.64
C ARG A 98 36.72 -9.16 -20.94
N GLU A 99 36.04 -9.59 -22.00
CA GLU A 99 34.72 -9.10 -22.38
C GLU A 99 33.64 -9.42 -21.34
N SER A 100 33.69 -10.60 -20.70
CA SER A 100 32.78 -10.96 -19.62
C SER A 100 33.05 -10.12 -18.37
N TYR A 101 34.33 -9.91 -18.04
CA TYR A 101 34.72 -9.05 -16.92
C TYR A 101 34.31 -7.58 -17.12
N GLU A 102 34.53 -7.03 -18.32
CA GLU A 102 34.13 -5.66 -18.66
C GLU A 102 32.61 -5.49 -18.65
N ARG A 103 31.86 -6.50 -19.12
CA ARG A 103 30.40 -6.53 -19.05
C ARG A 103 29.90 -6.49 -17.62
N VAL A 104 30.37 -7.40 -16.77
CA VAL A 104 30.00 -7.44 -15.34
C VAL A 104 30.38 -6.14 -14.64
N ARG A 105 31.51 -5.53 -14.99
CA ARG A 105 31.94 -4.24 -14.44
C ARG A 105 31.05 -3.08 -14.90
N LYS A 106 30.54 -3.11 -16.13
CA LYS A 106 29.58 -2.13 -16.65
C LYS A 106 28.22 -2.29 -15.97
N GLU A 107 27.69 -3.51 -15.89
CA GLU A 107 26.44 -3.82 -15.19
C GLU A 107 26.51 -3.43 -13.71
N LYS A 108 27.64 -3.72 -13.04
CA LYS A 108 27.88 -3.27 -11.66
C LYS A 108 27.78 -1.75 -11.53
N ARG A 109 28.39 -1.00 -12.45
CA ARG A 109 28.34 0.47 -12.44
C ARG A 109 26.92 0.99 -12.64
N GLU A 110 26.19 0.42 -13.59
CA GLU A 110 24.79 0.78 -13.85
C GLU A 110 23.91 0.49 -12.62
N LEU A 111 24.08 -0.67 -11.98
CA LEU A 111 23.39 -1.02 -10.74
C LEU A 111 23.76 -0.09 -9.59
N GLU A 112 25.03 0.26 -9.42
CA GLU A 112 25.49 1.23 -8.41
C GLU A 112 24.85 2.61 -8.63
N GLU A 113 24.73 3.06 -9.88
CA GLU A 113 24.06 4.31 -10.22
C GLU A 113 22.56 4.26 -9.90
N VAL A 114 21.88 3.15 -10.23
CA VAL A 114 20.47 2.95 -9.90
C VAL A 114 20.26 2.94 -8.38
N VAL A 115 21.09 2.22 -7.62
CA VAL A 115 21.02 2.19 -6.15
C VAL A 115 21.18 3.59 -5.58
N LYS A 116 22.19 4.35 -6.03
CA LYS A 116 22.39 5.74 -5.61
C LYS A 116 21.19 6.63 -5.90
N GLN A 117 20.55 6.46 -7.05
CA GLN A 117 19.32 7.20 -7.39
C GLN A 117 18.16 6.82 -6.47
N LYS A 118 17.99 5.53 -6.15
CA LYS A 118 16.94 5.04 -5.24
C LYS A 118 17.16 5.54 -3.82
N GLU A 119 18.39 5.50 -3.31
CA GLU A 119 18.77 6.03 -2.00
C GLU A 119 18.50 7.53 -1.90
N LYS A 120 18.87 8.31 -2.94
CA LYS A 120 18.56 9.74 -2.99
C LYS A 120 17.05 10.00 -2.93
N ARG A 121 16.26 9.23 -3.68
CA ARG A 121 14.79 9.35 -3.65
C ARG A 121 14.22 8.97 -2.28
N LEU A 122 14.75 7.93 -1.65
CA LEU A 122 14.33 7.51 -0.31
C LEU A 122 14.63 8.59 0.72
N LEU A 123 15.82 9.19 0.67
CA LEU A 123 16.20 10.30 1.54
C LEU A 123 15.27 11.50 1.36
N GLN A 124 14.96 11.87 0.12
CA GLN A 124 14.01 12.95 -0.17
C GLN A 124 12.61 12.63 0.36
N LEU A 125 12.14 11.39 0.18
CA LEU A 125 10.85 10.97 0.71
C LEU A 125 10.81 11.04 2.25
N GLN A 126 11.88 10.62 2.91
CA GLN A 126 12.01 10.72 4.36
C GLN A 126 11.98 12.18 4.84
N GLN A 127 12.66 13.08 4.12
CA GLN A 127 12.65 14.52 4.41
C GLN A 127 11.24 15.11 4.25
N VAL A 128 10.57 14.80 3.12
CA VAL A 128 9.20 15.26 2.85
C VAL A 128 8.23 14.70 3.90
N PHE A 129 8.35 13.43 4.26
CA PHE A 129 7.51 12.84 5.30
C PHE A 129 7.73 13.52 6.65
N THR A 130 8.98 13.76 7.04
CA THR A 130 9.30 14.44 8.30
C THR A 130 8.76 15.86 8.33
N ALA A 131 8.89 16.61 7.24
CA ALA A 131 8.36 17.96 7.10
C ALA A 131 6.82 17.96 7.18
N LYS A 132 6.15 17.10 6.41
CA LYS A 132 4.69 17.01 6.42
C LYS A 132 4.14 16.51 7.77
N SER A 133 4.84 15.60 8.44
CA SER A 133 4.48 15.17 9.80
C SER A 133 4.71 16.27 10.84
N ALA A 134 5.64 17.20 10.63
CA ALA A 134 5.78 18.38 11.47
C ALA A 134 4.60 19.34 11.26
N GLU A 135 4.28 19.67 10.00
CA GLU A 135 3.12 20.49 9.63
C GLU A 135 1.82 19.91 10.18
N PHE A 136 1.62 18.60 10.07
CA PHE A 136 0.44 17.92 10.60
C PHE A 136 0.33 18.04 12.13
N ARG A 137 1.45 17.87 12.85
CA ARG A 137 1.47 18.01 14.32
C ARG A 137 1.21 19.46 14.74
N GLU A 138 1.73 20.43 14.00
CA GLU A 138 1.49 21.85 14.23
C GLU A 138 0.04 22.23 13.97
N ALA A 139 -0.56 21.75 12.87
CA ALA A 139 -1.96 21.95 12.55
C ALA A 139 -2.87 21.38 13.64
N ILE A 140 -2.61 20.17 14.12
CA ILE A 140 -3.37 19.57 15.23
C ILE A 140 -3.22 20.38 16.52
N ALA A 141 -2.00 20.82 16.85
CA ALA A 141 -1.78 21.66 18.00
C ALA A 141 -2.58 22.97 17.90
N SER A 142 -2.61 23.59 16.71
CA SER A 142 -3.36 24.83 16.49
C SER A 142 -4.88 24.65 16.50
N ILE A 143 -5.41 23.53 15.99
CA ILE A 143 -6.87 23.32 15.87
C ILE A 143 -7.45 22.74 17.16
N MET A 144 -6.83 21.68 17.69
CA MET A 144 -7.35 20.93 18.85
C MET A 144 -6.70 21.33 20.17
N GLY A 145 -5.63 22.12 20.15
CA GLY A 145 -4.93 22.54 21.36
C GLY A 145 -4.10 21.44 22.04
N VAL A 146 -3.76 20.37 21.31
CA VAL A 146 -2.98 19.24 21.84
C VAL A 146 -1.77 18.91 20.97
N LYS A 147 -0.63 18.63 21.61
CA LYS A 147 0.61 18.22 20.97
C LYS A 147 0.71 16.70 20.95
N LEU A 148 0.89 16.13 19.76
CA LEU A 148 1.03 14.69 19.53
C LEU A 148 2.50 14.28 19.38
N ALA A 149 2.89 13.21 20.07
CA ALA A 149 4.17 12.51 19.89
C ALA A 149 3.91 11.03 19.60
N PHE A 150 4.37 10.57 18.44
CA PHE A 150 4.21 9.20 17.97
C PHE A 150 5.45 8.38 18.32
N TYR A 151 5.26 7.22 18.95
CA TYR A 151 6.32 6.28 19.29
C TYR A 151 6.38 5.11 18.30
N PRO A 152 7.56 4.48 18.10
CA PRO A 152 7.72 3.33 17.19
C PRO A 152 6.87 2.11 17.57
N ASN A 153 6.48 1.99 18.84
CA ASN A 153 5.61 0.92 19.35
C ASN A 153 4.11 1.16 19.03
N GLY A 154 3.80 2.19 18.24
CA GLY A 154 2.43 2.58 17.90
C GLY A 154 1.71 3.38 18.97
N GLN A 155 2.36 3.68 20.10
CA GLN A 155 1.77 4.54 21.13
C GLN A 155 1.75 6.01 20.68
N VAL A 156 0.70 6.72 21.06
CA VAL A 156 0.53 8.14 20.79
C VAL A 156 0.45 8.87 22.12
N ARG A 157 1.41 9.75 22.40
CA ARG A 157 1.34 10.67 23.53
C ARG A 157 0.68 11.97 23.11
N VAL A 158 -0.36 12.35 23.83
CA VAL A 158 -1.12 13.58 23.68
C VAL A 158 -0.77 14.46 24.88
N THR A 159 -0.27 15.67 24.64
CA THR A 159 0.05 16.63 25.71
C THR A 159 -0.73 17.90 25.47
N SER A 160 -1.42 18.42 26.49
CA SER A 160 -2.15 19.69 26.37
C SER A 160 -1.18 20.84 26.11
N GLN A 161 -1.61 21.83 25.31
CA GLN A 161 -0.82 23.04 25.09
C GLN A 161 -0.86 24.02 26.27
N TYR A 162 -1.90 23.92 27.11
CA TYR A 162 -2.18 24.86 28.20
C TYR A 162 -1.59 24.40 29.55
N ASP A 163 -1.41 23.08 29.72
CA ASP A 163 -0.80 22.48 30.90
C ASP A 163 0.15 21.36 30.45
N LEU A 164 1.47 21.60 30.55
CA LEU A 164 2.49 20.61 30.15
C LEU A 164 2.48 19.36 31.03
N GLY A 165 1.92 19.43 32.24
CA GLY A 165 1.73 18.28 33.12
C GLY A 165 0.61 17.35 32.65
N ALA A 166 -0.36 17.87 31.89
CA ALA A 166 -1.46 17.10 31.32
C ALA A 166 -1.01 16.35 30.05
N SER A 167 -0.41 15.17 30.25
CA SER A 167 0.08 14.30 29.19
C SER A 167 -0.53 12.90 29.29
N PHE A 168 -0.93 12.29 28.18
CA PHE A 168 -1.66 11.03 28.13
C PHE A 168 -1.07 10.16 27.04
N VAL A 169 -0.81 8.88 27.31
CA VAL A 169 -0.29 7.93 26.32
C VAL A 169 -1.37 6.92 25.97
N PHE A 170 -1.74 6.91 24.69
CA PHE A 170 -2.70 5.97 24.13
C PHE A 170 -1.98 4.88 23.35
N GLN A 171 -2.51 3.66 23.39
CA GLN A 171 -2.02 2.51 22.64
C GLN A 171 -3.17 1.94 21.78
N PRO A 172 -2.91 1.51 20.54
CA PRO A 172 -3.90 0.77 19.76
C PRO A 172 -4.27 -0.55 20.46
N GLU A 173 -5.56 -0.87 20.45
CA GLU A 173 -6.10 -2.10 21.00
C GLU A 173 -5.50 -3.32 20.29
N ARG A 174 -5.11 -4.34 21.06
CA ARG A 174 -4.38 -5.52 20.55
C ARG A 174 -5.21 -6.39 19.61
N ASN A 175 -6.53 -6.19 19.52
CA ASN A 175 -7.43 -7.00 18.69
C ASN A 175 -8.29 -6.13 17.75
N PRO A 176 -7.79 -5.80 16.54
CA PRO A 176 -8.52 -4.99 15.57
C PRO A 176 -9.73 -5.72 14.94
N ALA A 177 -9.91 -7.03 15.15
CA ALA A 177 -11.01 -7.81 14.57
C ALA A 177 -12.31 -7.72 15.37
N ALA A 178 -12.26 -7.34 16.66
CA ALA A 178 -13.45 -7.24 17.52
C ALA A 178 -14.17 -5.89 17.39
N SER A 179 -13.53 -4.89 16.79
CA SER A 179 -14.05 -3.54 16.70
C SER A 179 -13.99 -3.07 15.26
N GLY A 180 -15.13 -3.06 14.58
CA GLY A 180 -15.28 -2.81 13.15
C GLY A 180 -14.36 -1.70 12.61
N GLY A 181 -13.31 -2.11 11.90
CA GLY A 181 -12.60 -1.32 10.89
C GLY A 181 -11.75 -0.13 11.35
N GLY A 182 -11.69 0.20 12.63
CA GLY A 182 -10.87 1.31 13.14
C GLY A 182 -10.18 0.91 14.43
N GLY A 183 -8.84 0.94 14.45
CA GLY A 183 -8.06 0.61 15.64
C GLY A 183 -8.45 1.52 16.80
N ARG A 184 -9.25 0.99 17.75
CA ARG A 184 -9.60 1.71 18.98
C ARG A 184 -8.33 1.97 19.77
N MET A 185 -8.23 3.17 20.31
CA MET A 185 -7.13 3.57 21.18
C MET A 185 -7.53 3.29 22.63
N GLN A 186 -6.60 2.83 23.46
CA GLN A 186 -6.77 2.63 24.90
C GLN A 186 -5.77 3.50 25.65
N LEU A 187 -6.19 4.10 26.77
CA LEU A 187 -5.30 4.90 27.60
C LEU A 187 -4.41 3.98 28.47
N VAL A 188 -3.09 4.16 28.42
CA VAL A 188 -2.11 3.31 29.11
C VAL A 188 -1.36 4.08 30.20
N VAL A 189 -1.00 5.32 29.93
CA VAL A 189 -0.23 6.15 30.88
C VAL A 189 -0.88 7.51 31.02
N GLN A 190 -0.97 7.97 32.26
CA GLN A 190 -1.38 9.32 32.63
C GLN A 190 -0.17 10.09 33.16
N GLY A 191 -0.06 11.36 32.79
CA GLY A 191 0.91 12.29 33.34
C GLY A 191 0.54 12.70 34.77
N GLU A 192 1.51 13.23 35.50
CA GLU A 192 1.32 13.69 36.88
C GLU A 192 0.48 14.98 36.99
N GLY A 193 0.20 15.65 35.87
CA GLY A 193 -0.63 16.86 35.83
C GLY A 193 -1.97 16.65 35.13
N GLY A 194 -2.87 17.61 35.35
CA GLY A 194 -4.22 17.60 34.82
C GLY A 194 -5.18 18.44 35.67
N PRO A 195 -6.44 18.58 35.25
CA PRO A 195 -7.51 19.16 36.07
C PRO A 195 -7.73 18.36 37.35
N GLN A 196 -8.25 18.99 38.40
CA GLN A 196 -8.56 18.30 39.67
C GLN A 196 -9.59 17.17 39.50
N GLU A 197 -10.46 17.28 38.48
CA GLU A 197 -11.51 16.31 38.17
C GLU A 197 -11.10 15.26 37.11
N LEU A 198 -9.81 15.16 36.79
CA LEU A 198 -9.32 14.30 35.71
C LEU A 198 -9.76 12.83 35.85
N LEU A 199 -9.72 12.28 37.06
CA LEU A 199 -10.10 10.88 37.32
C LEU A 199 -11.58 10.63 37.03
N GLN A 200 -12.44 11.61 37.35
CA GLN A 200 -13.88 11.50 37.10
C GLN A 200 -14.19 11.61 35.60
N LEU A 201 -13.51 12.54 34.91
CA LEU A 201 -13.58 12.67 33.45
C LEU A 201 -13.13 11.38 32.73
N MET A 202 -12.07 10.73 33.23
CA MET A 202 -11.60 9.46 32.68
C MET A 202 -12.60 8.32 32.92
N GLN A 203 -13.12 8.16 34.12
CA GLN A 203 -14.13 7.14 34.40
C GLN A 203 -15.37 7.32 33.51
N TYR A 204 -15.84 8.55 33.35
CA TYR A 204 -17.00 8.81 32.52
C TYR A 204 -16.71 8.60 31.02
N TRP A 205 -15.69 9.27 30.47
CA TRP A 205 -15.48 9.28 29.02
C TRP A 205 -14.68 8.08 28.51
N VAL A 206 -13.72 7.58 29.26
CA VAL A 206 -12.83 6.49 28.83
C VAL A 206 -13.41 5.13 29.24
N GLU A 207 -13.91 4.98 30.47
CA GLU A 207 -14.43 3.69 30.95
C GLU A 207 -15.90 3.45 30.54
N GLN A 208 -16.80 4.41 30.80
CA GLN A 208 -18.24 4.24 30.52
C GLN A 208 -18.56 4.48 29.03
N GLU A 209 -18.28 5.67 28.51
CA GLU A 209 -18.66 6.06 27.14
C GLU A 209 -17.66 5.60 26.08
N GLN A 210 -16.44 5.19 26.47
CA GLN A 210 -15.38 4.71 25.58
C GLN A 210 -15.04 5.66 24.41
N SER A 211 -15.19 6.97 24.63
CA SER A 211 -14.99 8.03 23.64
C SER A 211 -13.81 8.93 24.01
N ILE A 212 -12.64 8.63 23.42
CA ILE A 212 -11.43 9.45 23.57
C ILE A 212 -11.59 10.87 23.03
N PRO A 213 -12.26 11.13 21.90
CA PRO A 213 -12.45 12.49 21.41
C PRO A 213 -13.22 13.37 22.42
N CYS A 214 -14.27 12.83 23.05
CA CYS A 214 -15.02 13.55 24.09
C CYS A 214 -14.16 13.83 25.32
N PHE A 215 -13.39 12.84 25.76
CA PHE A 215 -12.42 13.03 26.86
C PHE A 215 -11.43 14.17 26.58
N LEU A 216 -10.80 14.16 25.40
CA LEU A 216 -9.84 15.19 25.02
C LEU A 216 -10.49 16.57 24.92
N ALA A 217 -11.71 16.67 24.39
CA ALA A 217 -12.43 17.94 24.32
C ALA A 217 -12.69 18.52 25.73
N SER A 218 -13.25 17.72 26.64
CA SER A 218 -13.47 18.16 28.03
C SER A 218 -12.16 18.53 28.72
N LEU A 219 -11.10 17.73 28.54
CA LEU A 219 -9.78 18.01 29.09
C LEU A 219 -9.22 19.34 28.56
N THR A 220 -9.36 19.61 27.27
CA THR A 220 -8.86 20.87 26.67
C THR A 220 -9.56 22.09 27.22
N LEU A 221 -10.87 22.02 27.48
CA LEU A 221 -11.64 23.10 28.10
C LEU A 221 -11.17 23.37 29.54
N GLU A 222 -11.09 22.32 30.36
CA GLU A 222 -10.61 22.43 31.74
C GLU A 222 -9.18 22.98 31.84
N CYS A 223 -8.27 22.47 31.01
CA CYS A 223 -6.89 22.97 30.97
C CYS A 223 -6.83 24.43 30.50
N TYR A 224 -7.70 24.84 29.57
CA TYR A 224 -7.77 26.22 29.12
C TYR A 224 -8.29 27.16 30.22
N ASP A 225 -9.37 26.77 30.92
CA ASP A 225 -9.96 27.58 31.99
C ASP A 225 -8.99 27.75 33.17
N LYS A 226 -8.26 26.70 33.52
CA LYS A 226 -7.17 26.75 34.50
C LYS A 226 -6.05 27.68 34.03
N TRP A 227 -5.55 27.51 32.81
CA TRP A 227 -4.48 28.36 32.26
C TRP A 227 -4.91 29.84 32.20
N LYS A 228 -6.15 30.11 31.79
CA LYS A 228 -6.72 31.46 31.77
C LYS A 228 -6.81 32.05 33.18
N SER A 229 -7.29 31.28 34.15
CA SER A 229 -7.38 31.71 35.55
C SER A 229 -6.01 31.99 36.16
N ASP A 230 -5.02 31.14 35.89
CA ASP A 230 -3.65 31.31 36.38
C ASP A 230 -2.96 32.53 35.74
N ARG A 231 -3.25 32.80 34.46
CA ARG A 231 -2.78 33.99 33.74
C ARG A 231 -3.41 35.28 34.30
N GLU A 232 -4.71 35.27 34.59
CA GLU A 232 -5.39 36.39 35.25
C GLU A 232 -4.86 36.65 36.67
N ARG A 233 -4.37 35.61 37.35
CA ARG A 233 -3.72 35.69 38.67
C ARG A 233 -2.23 36.05 38.61
N GLY A 234 -1.64 36.16 37.43
CA GLY A 234 -0.22 36.46 37.24
C GLY A 234 0.74 35.33 37.66
N ILE A 235 0.26 34.09 37.70
CA ILE A 235 1.06 32.90 38.03
C ILE A 235 1.84 32.39 36.80
N VAL A 236 1.34 32.69 35.60
CA VAL A 236 1.93 32.33 34.31
C VAL A 236 2.08 33.60 33.46
N GLU A 237 3.29 33.87 32.95
CA GLU A 237 3.58 34.98 32.02
C GLU A 237 2.96 34.76 30.63
#